data_AF-A0AAV6Z780-F1
#
_entry.id   AF-A0AAV6Z780-F1
#
_cell.length_a   1.000
_cell.length_b   1.000
_cell.length_c   1.000
_cell.angle_alpha   90.00
_cell.angle_beta   90.00
_cell.angle_gamma   90.00
#
_symmetry.space_group_name_H-M   'P 1'
#
loop_
_entity.id
_entity.type
_entity.pdbx_description
1 polymer ?
#
loop_
_entity_poly.entity_id
_entity_poly.type
_entity_poly.pdbx_seq_one_letter_code
_entity_poly.pdbx_strand_id
1 'polypeptide(L)'
;DDFTNLLLAEALLELSLRENVAKLKFSIPLTESKEPKLHQAKNYLTGILNRGKLPPHCMTEALLILGKLHYCEGSYRDAISMYARSGFEHLSLDDEPLYKMRLFAEAFVIKDVACDGSRSMESDAFYEYL
;
A
#
# COMPACT_ATOMS: atom_id res chain seq x y z
N ASP A 1 4.02 16.91 -12.20
CA ASP A 1 3.06 16.04 -12.90
C ASP A 1 2.56 15.00 -11.90
N ASP A 2 1.29 14.60 -11.98
CA ASP A 2 0.68 13.73 -10.97
C ASP A 2 1.05 12.25 -11.16
N PHE A 3 1.37 11.80 -12.38
CA PHE A 3 1.85 10.43 -12.61
C PHE A 3 3.28 10.27 -12.10
N THR A 4 4.14 11.26 -12.36
CA THR A 4 5.48 11.35 -11.75
C THR A 4 5.42 11.34 -10.23
N ASN A 5 4.45 12.04 -9.62
CA ASN A 5 4.25 12.03 -8.17
C ASN A 5 3.79 10.66 -7.63
N LEU A 6 3.01 9.90 -8.41
CA LEU A 6 2.57 8.54 -8.04
C LEU A 6 3.76 7.59 -7.94
N LEU A 7 4.59 7.54 -8.98
CA LEU A 7 5.80 6.71 -9.02
C LEU A 7 6.81 7.10 -7.94
N LEU A 8 6.95 8.41 -7.66
CA LEU A 8 7.80 8.91 -6.57
C LEU A 8 7.26 8.48 -5.20
N ALA A 9 5.94 8.53 -4.98
CA ALA A 9 5.34 8.11 -3.72
C ALA A 9 5.53 6.62 -3.46
N GLU A 10 5.35 5.79 -4.49
CA GLU A 10 5.64 4.35 -4.41
C GLU A 10 7.12 4.10 -4.08
N ALA A 11 8.04 4.68 -4.83
CA ALA A 11 9.48 4.50 -4.60
C ALA A 11 9.92 4.92 -3.19
N LEU A 12 9.32 5.98 -2.64
CA LEU A 12 9.52 6.43 -1.26
C LEU A 12 8.95 5.44 -0.23
N LEU A 13 7.77 4.87 -0.48
CA LEU A 13 7.19 3.82 0.37
C LEU A 13 8.09 2.57 0.35
N GLU A 14 8.38 2.00 -0.82
CA GLU A 14 9.16 0.76 -0.94
C GLU A 14 10.57 0.90 -0.35
N LEU A 15 11.21 2.08 -0.48
CA LEU A 15 12.48 2.36 0.19
C LEU A 15 12.32 2.42 1.72
N SER A 16 11.24 3.04 2.21
CA SER A 16 10.92 3.10 3.64
C SER A 16 10.63 1.72 4.22
N LEU A 17 9.97 0.82 3.49
CA LEU A 17 9.72 -0.56 3.92
C LEU A 17 11.01 -1.36 3.95
N ARG A 18 11.82 -1.28 2.88
CA ARG A 18 13.13 -1.96 2.77
C ARG A 18 14.10 -1.59 3.91
N GLU A 19 14.14 -0.33 4.30
CA GLU A 19 14.97 0.15 5.42
C GLU A 19 14.44 -0.31 6.79
N ASN A 20 13.19 -0.75 6.86
CA ASN A 20 12.48 -1.10 8.10
C ASN A 20 11.95 -2.54 8.14
N VAL A 21 12.46 -3.45 7.30
CA VAL A 21 12.08 -4.88 7.23
C VAL A 21 12.16 -5.59 8.59
N ALA A 22 12.99 -5.11 9.52
CA ALA A 22 13.14 -5.63 10.87
C ALA A 22 12.19 -5.03 11.93
N LYS A 23 11.46 -3.94 11.63
CA LYS A 23 10.34 -3.43 12.46
C LYS A 23 9.04 -4.11 12.02
N LEU A 24 8.89 -4.21 10.69
CA LEU A 24 8.24 -5.33 10.02
C LEU A 24 8.89 -6.67 10.48
N LYS A 25 8.32 -7.83 10.15
CA LYS A 25 8.61 -9.15 10.77
C LYS A 25 8.33 -9.25 12.29
N PHE A 26 8.54 -8.21 13.09
CA PHE A 26 8.03 -8.09 14.47
C PHE A 26 6.70 -7.33 14.58
N SER A 27 6.08 -6.98 13.45
CA SER A 27 4.78 -6.27 13.38
C SER A 27 4.73 -4.97 14.21
N ILE A 28 5.85 -4.25 14.27
CA ILE A 28 5.98 -2.92 14.88
C ILE A 28 5.60 -1.88 13.83
N PRO A 29 4.53 -1.09 14.03
CA PRO A 29 4.09 -0.10 13.05
C PRO A 29 5.12 1.01 12.79
N LEU A 30 5.15 1.50 11.55
CA LEU A 30 5.98 2.62 11.12
C LEU A 30 5.23 3.93 11.34
N THR A 31 5.78 4.83 12.14
CA THR A 31 5.16 6.14 12.44
C THR A 31 5.79 7.23 11.58
N GLU A 32 4.98 8.07 10.93
CA GLU A 32 5.41 9.22 10.10
C GLU A 32 6.48 10.09 10.76
N SER A 33 6.40 10.30 12.08
CA SER A 33 7.34 11.10 12.87
C SER A 33 8.76 10.51 12.98
N LYS A 34 8.95 9.24 12.62
CA LYS A 34 10.24 8.53 12.61
C LYS A 34 10.71 8.21 11.19
N GLU A 35 9.79 8.10 10.25
CA GLU A 35 10.05 7.67 8.87
C GLU A 35 9.67 8.78 7.86
N PRO A 36 10.57 9.75 7.56
CA PRO A 36 10.22 10.91 6.74
C PRO A 36 9.85 10.56 5.30
N LYS A 37 10.33 9.42 4.78
CA LYS A 37 9.97 8.89 3.44
C LYS A 37 8.51 8.45 3.40
N LEU A 38 8.03 7.78 4.47
CA LEU A 38 6.64 7.37 4.63
C LEU A 38 5.70 8.59 4.64
N HIS A 39 6.06 9.63 5.41
CA HIS A 39 5.33 10.89 5.45
C HIS A 39 5.27 11.58 4.06
N GLN A 40 6.39 11.63 3.34
CA GLN A 40 6.42 12.19 1.98
C GLN A 40 5.56 11.38 1.00
N ALA A 41 5.65 10.05 1.01
CA ALA A 41 4.80 9.19 0.19
C ALA A 41 3.30 9.45 0.46
N LYS A 42 2.90 9.52 1.74
CA LYS A 42 1.53 9.84 2.16
C LYS A 42 1.04 11.19 1.64
N ASN A 43 1.88 12.23 1.73
CA ASN A 43 1.55 13.57 1.22
C ASN A 43 1.36 13.60 -0.30
N TYR A 44 2.19 12.85 -1.06
CA TYR A 44 2.00 12.73 -2.50
C TYR A 44 0.70 11.99 -2.85
N LEU A 45 0.45 10.82 -2.25
CA LEU A 45 -0.73 10.00 -2.52
C LEU A 45 -2.03 10.72 -2.17
N THR A 46 -2.13 11.27 -0.96
CA THR A 46 -3.30 12.07 -0.55
C THR A 46 -3.49 13.29 -1.45
N GLY A 47 -2.41 13.97 -1.84
CA GLY A 47 -2.45 15.07 -2.80
C GLY A 47 -3.00 14.67 -4.18
N ILE A 48 -2.55 13.53 -4.72
CA ILE A 48 -3.01 12.98 -6.00
C ILE A 48 -4.50 12.63 -5.92
N LEU A 49 -4.89 11.86 -4.90
CA LEU A 49 -6.27 11.39 -4.71
C LEU A 49 -7.25 12.55 -4.51
N ASN A 50 -6.84 13.60 -3.80
CA ASN A 50 -7.65 14.81 -3.61
C ASN A 50 -7.77 15.65 -4.90
N ARG A 51 -6.80 15.57 -5.81
CA ARG A 51 -6.86 16.26 -7.12
C ARG A 51 -7.71 15.48 -8.13
N GLY A 52 -7.70 14.14 -8.09
CA GLY A 52 -8.54 13.30 -8.94
C GLY A 52 -8.26 13.44 -10.45
N LYS A 53 -7.06 13.87 -10.84
CA LYS A 53 -6.71 14.19 -12.24
C LYS A 53 -6.11 13.03 -13.03
N LEU A 54 -5.76 11.93 -12.37
CA LEU A 54 -5.16 10.79 -13.03
C LEU A 54 -6.21 9.88 -13.69
N PRO A 55 -5.83 9.10 -14.72
CA PRO A 55 -6.68 8.06 -15.27
C PRO A 55 -7.14 7.06 -14.19
N PRO A 56 -8.31 6.40 -14.35
CA PRO A 56 -8.84 5.48 -13.34
C PRO A 56 -7.87 4.40 -12.87
N HIS A 57 -7.07 3.80 -13.76
CA HIS A 57 -6.08 2.79 -13.38
C HIS A 57 -4.99 3.35 -12.44
N CYS A 58 -4.43 4.52 -12.75
CA CYS A 58 -3.48 5.20 -11.86
C CYS A 58 -4.12 5.64 -10.54
N MET A 59 -5.42 5.96 -10.52
CA MET A 59 -6.16 6.25 -9.30
C MET A 59 -6.37 4.99 -8.44
N THR A 60 -6.63 3.83 -9.06
CA THR A 60 -6.63 2.53 -8.38
C THR A 60 -5.25 2.25 -7.78
N GLU A 61 -4.16 2.36 -8.56
CA GLU A 61 -2.79 2.18 -8.07
C GLU A 61 -2.49 3.09 -6.87
N ALA A 62 -2.84 4.38 -6.94
CA ALA A 62 -2.68 5.31 -5.83
C ALA A 62 -3.44 4.91 -4.56
N LEU A 63 -4.63 4.29 -4.71
CA LEU A 63 -5.38 3.74 -3.57
C LEU A 63 -4.75 2.47 -3.01
N LEU A 64 -4.21 1.57 -3.85
CA LEU A 64 -3.51 0.37 -3.39
C LEU A 64 -2.25 0.72 -2.60
N ILE A 65 -1.43 1.64 -3.12
CA ILE A 65 -0.19 2.10 -2.47
C ILE A 65 -0.51 2.81 -1.15
N LEU A 66 -1.56 3.64 -1.09
CA LEU A 66 -2.00 4.27 0.17
C LEU A 66 -2.59 3.25 1.15
N GLY A 67 -3.22 2.17 0.66
CA GLY A 67 -3.63 1.03 1.47
C GLY A 67 -2.44 0.31 2.13
N LYS A 68 -1.40 0.00 1.35
CA LYS A 68 -0.13 -0.59 1.84
C LYS A 68 0.52 0.31 2.89
N LEU A 69 0.56 1.62 2.64
CA LEU A 69 1.07 2.62 3.57
C LEU A 69 0.31 2.61 4.90
N HIS A 70 -1.03 2.71 4.88
CA HIS A 70 -1.84 2.71 6.10
C HIS A 70 -1.74 1.41 6.89
N TYR A 71 -1.58 0.27 6.22
CA TYR A 71 -1.31 -1.00 6.90
C TYR A 71 0.02 -0.96 7.65
N CYS A 72 1.08 -0.45 7.02
CA CYS A 72 2.40 -0.31 7.64
C CYS A 72 2.41 0.70 8.81
N GLU A 73 1.50 1.68 8.80
CA GLU A 73 1.23 2.58 9.94
C GLU A 73 0.44 1.92 11.09
N GLY A 74 -0.07 0.69 10.91
CA GLY A 74 -0.98 0.02 11.84
C GLY A 74 -2.44 0.51 11.75
N SER A 75 -2.75 1.38 10.79
CA SER A 75 -4.08 1.96 10.54
C SER A 75 -4.92 1.02 9.67
N TYR A 76 -5.15 -0.21 10.13
CA TYR A 76 -5.82 -1.28 9.36
C TYR A 76 -7.19 -0.88 8.78
N ARG A 77 -7.97 -0.06 9.52
CA ARG A 77 -9.28 0.44 9.05
C ARG A 77 -9.15 1.36 7.83
N ASP A 78 -8.14 2.23 7.81
CA ASP A 78 -7.90 3.14 6.69
C ASP A 78 -7.34 2.36 5.49
N ALA A 79 -6.50 1.34 5.73
CA ALA A 79 -6.04 0.43 4.69
C ALA A 79 -7.21 -0.29 3.99
N ILE A 80 -8.09 -0.94 4.76
CA ILE A 80 -9.31 -1.60 4.24
C ILE A 80 -10.20 -0.61 3.48
N SER A 81 -10.35 0.62 3.99
CA SER A 81 -11.09 1.69 3.33
C SER A 81 -10.51 2.07 1.96
N MET A 82 -9.19 2.16 1.83
CA MET A 82 -8.55 2.43 0.53
C MET A 82 -8.74 1.27 -0.45
N TYR A 83 -8.58 0.02 0.00
CA TYR A 83 -8.80 -1.16 -0.83
C TYR A 83 -10.25 -1.30 -1.30
N ALA A 84 -11.23 -1.05 -0.41
CA ALA A 84 -12.64 -1.04 -0.79
C ALA A 84 -12.96 0.05 -1.83
N ARG A 85 -12.33 1.23 -1.72
CA ARG A 85 -12.49 2.34 -2.68
C ARG A 85 -11.82 2.10 -4.03
N SER A 86 -10.81 1.23 -4.10
CA SER A 86 -10.04 1.00 -5.33
C SER A 86 -10.75 0.10 -6.34
N GLY A 87 -11.72 -0.71 -5.88
CA GLY A 87 -12.49 -1.65 -6.70
C GLY A 87 -11.66 -2.79 -7.32
N PHE A 88 -10.43 -3.01 -6.84
CA PHE A 88 -9.45 -3.88 -7.50
C PHE A 88 -9.87 -5.35 -7.61
N GLU A 89 -10.78 -5.80 -6.73
CA GLU A 89 -11.32 -7.17 -6.69
C GLU A 89 -12.18 -7.54 -7.91
N HIS A 90 -12.50 -6.56 -8.77
CA HIS A 90 -13.26 -6.75 -10.00
C HIS A 90 -12.42 -6.58 -11.27
N LEU A 91 -11.10 -6.42 -11.13
CA LEU A 91 -10.18 -6.28 -12.26
C LEU A 91 -9.71 -7.65 -12.75
N SER A 92 -9.61 -7.84 -14.07
CA SER A 92 -8.93 -9.02 -14.61
C SER A 92 -7.42 -8.87 -14.42
N LEU A 93 -6.76 -10.00 -14.14
CA LEU A 93 -5.31 -10.11 -14.10
C LEU A 93 -4.71 -10.56 -15.45
N ASP A 94 -5.56 -10.91 -16.42
CA ASP A 94 -5.13 -11.38 -17.74
C ASP A 94 -4.34 -10.29 -18.49
N ASP A 95 -3.18 -10.66 -19.03
CA ASP A 95 -2.26 -9.79 -19.80
C ASP A 95 -1.76 -8.50 -19.10
N GLU A 96 -1.99 -8.32 -17.80
CA GLU A 96 -1.45 -7.17 -17.05
C GLU A 96 0.07 -7.30 -16.79
N PRO A 97 0.83 -6.19 -16.70
CA PRO A 97 2.27 -6.25 -16.46
C PRO A 97 2.56 -6.70 -15.02
N LEU A 98 3.68 -7.41 -14.84
CA LEU A 98 4.14 -7.96 -13.56
C LEU A 98 4.07 -6.97 -12.38
N TYR A 99 4.35 -5.70 -12.64
CA TYR A 99 4.22 -4.59 -11.67
C TYR A 99 2.81 -4.49 -11.05
N LYS A 100 1.74 -4.55 -11.87
CA LYS A 100 0.36 -4.52 -11.37
C LYS A 100 -0.03 -5.82 -10.69
N MET A 101 0.38 -6.96 -11.25
CA MET A 101 0.13 -8.27 -10.63
C MET A 101 0.68 -8.32 -9.19
N ARG A 102 1.89 -7.76 -8.97
CA ARG A 102 2.46 -7.55 -7.63
C ARG A 102 1.56 -6.66 -6.76
N LEU A 103 1.20 -5.45 -7.22
CA LEU A 103 0.34 -4.54 -6.43
C LEU A 103 -1.01 -5.17 -6.04
N PHE A 104 -1.62 -5.97 -6.93
CA PHE A 104 -2.86 -6.68 -6.62
C PHE A 104 -2.63 -7.83 -5.62
N ALA A 105 -1.57 -8.63 -5.79
CA ALA A 105 -1.23 -9.68 -4.84
C ALA A 105 -0.96 -9.14 -3.43
N GLU A 106 -0.17 -8.07 -3.33
CA GLU A 106 0.07 -7.34 -2.08
C GLU A 106 -1.26 -6.83 -1.48
N ALA A 107 -2.10 -6.17 -2.28
CA ALA A 107 -3.39 -5.64 -1.82
C ALA A 107 -4.35 -6.72 -1.33
N PHE A 108 -4.42 -7.88 -1.98
CA PHE A 108 -5.22 -9.02 -1.52
C PHE A 108 -4.73 -9.53 -0.17
N VAL A 109 -3.44 -9.84 -0.03
CA VAL A 109 -2.86 -10.36 1.20
C VAL A 109 -3.00 -9.37 2.36
N ILE A 110 -2.76 -8.08 2.10
CA ILE A 110 -2.89 -7.03 3.12
C ILE A 110 -4.36 -6.83 3.52
N LYS A 111 -5.31 -6.81 2.56
CA LYS A 111 -6.74 -6.69 2.86
C LYS A 111 -7.22 -7.87 3.71
N ASP A 112 -6.80 -9.09 3.36
CA ASP A 112 -7.16 -10.31 4.08
C ASP A 112 -6.67 -10.25 5.53
N VAL A 113 -5.35 -10.09 5.75
CA VAL A 113 -4.75 -9.99 7.09
C VAL A 113 -5.31 -8.83 7.92
N ALA A 114 -5.64 -7.70 7.30
CA ALA A 114 -6.24 -6.56 7.99
C ALA A 114 -7.70 -6.83 8.41
N CYS A 115 -8.46 -7.63 7.64
CA CYS A 115 -9.81 -8.07 8.01
C CYS A 115 -9.76 -9.17 9.09
N ASP A 116 -8.83 -10.11 8.97
CA ASP A 116 -8.71 -11.33 9.78
C ASP A 116 -8.02 -11.12 11.14
N GLY A 117 -8.07 -9.90 11.68
CA GLY A 117 -7.49 -9.46 12.96
C GLY A 117 -8.06 -10.12 14.24
N SER A 118 -8.50 -11.37 14.15
CA SER A 118 -8.99 -12.20 15.24
C SER A 118 -8.50 -13.66 15.21
N ARG A 119 -7.63 -14.06 14.26
CA ARG A 119 -6.89 -15.35 14.33
C ARG A 119 -5.38 -15.18 14.21
N SER A 120 -4.68 -15.98 15.01
CA SER A 120 -3.26 -15.86 15.30
C SER A 120 -2.35 -16.48 14.23
N MET A 121 -1.30 -15.73 13.89
CA MET A 121 0.04 -16.23 13.52
C MET A 121 0.17 -17.14 12.29
N GLU A 122 0.45 -16.52 11.13
CA GLU A 122 1.48 -17.00 10.18
C GLU A 122 2.28 -15.79 9.67
N SER A 123 3.19 -15.25 10.49
CA SER A 123 3.90 -13.99 10.23
C SER A 123 5.00 -14.06 9.18
N ASP A 124 5.53 -15.25 8.89
CA ASP A 124 6.86 -15.36 8.29
C ASP A 124 6.84 -15.26 6.75
N ALA A 125 5.77 -15.72 6.11
CA ALA A 125 5.56 -15.54 4.66
C ALA A 125 5.17 -14.10 4.29
N PHE A 126 4.39 -13.42 5.14
CA PHE A 126 3.80 -12.11 4.86
C PHE A 126 4.83 -11.03 4.46
N TYR A 127 6.02 -11.09 5.05
CA TYR A 127 7.10 -10.12 4.83
C TYR A 127 8.14 -10.56 3.78
N GLU A 128 7.88 -11.62 3.01
CA GLU A 128 8.56 -11.85 1.72
C GLU A 128 7.83 -11.16 0.55
N TYR A 129 6.58 -10.75 0.75
CA TYR A 129 5.75 -10.10 -0.27
C TYR A 129 5.57 -8.58 -0.06
N LEU A 130 6.12 -7.99 1.01
CA LEU A 130 6.09 -6.54 1.28
C LEU A 130 7.34 -5.80 0.79
#